data_AF-A0A2N8M260-F1
#
_entry.id   AF-A0A2N8M260-F1
#
_cell.length_a   1.000
_cell.length_b   1.000
_cell.length_c   1.000
_cell.angle_alpha   90.00
_cell.angle_beta   90.00
_cell.angle_gamma   90.00
#
_symmetry.space_group_name_H-M   'P 1'
#
loop_
_entity.id
_entity.type
_entity.pdbx_description
1 polymer ?
#
loop_
_entity_poly.entity_id
_entity_poly.type
_entity_poly.pdbx_seq_one_letter_code
_entity_poly.pdbx_strand_id
1 'polypeptide(L)'
;MRYLGVVFLAIGLAACEPQPLPADVKLPDGAVYDGDIQDNLFHGEGVLIWPDERRYEGEFREGLMTGQGRLELRDGCIMEGTFVEGVLHGEGSLVCGDDRYQGTFRQGELVSGSVTYVDGNSYQGEFQAFLAHGEGIWVTPSGEQYEGTFADGSITTGSYRNQEGYAYNGPFQGFDFHGKGELTRPDGVIIRAGFEYGKASGPGVRILPAEGDGKPVVENGYFVKGKYYLSEKAYLQSRQQQAAGMEARLYTESSRLQSALSSLAPQRPGVRDVYFLAVGGDGTEGVFDREVTWVSAKLGSVLDLKRRQILLVNGGSDELPLATRTSVQESLKALDALMDPAEDLLLVHFVSHGAMNGELVLDTHNLQLNNLSVDDGKSWFNSLAVKHQWVVVSACYSGHWVEALAAPDRVVFSSAATDRTSFGCGDDSERTWFSKALYGEGMSAGINDPDAWFSAAQAKVSRMEDDQGFEEHERSLPQKAVGNNFLRWWQSNDTAVLIKP
;
A
#
# COMPACT_ATOMS: atom_id res chain seq x y z
N MET A 1 44.47 -61.28 -76.08
CA MET A 1 43.62 -61.62 -74.92
C MET A 1 42.52 -60.59 -74.82
N ARG A 2 41.31 -61.06 -74.53
CA ARG A 2 40.05 -60.29 -74.49
C ARG A 2 40.02 -59.25 -73.35
N TYR A 3 39.06 -58.34 -73.50
CA TYR A 3 38.26 -57.58 -72.50
C TYR A 3 38.43 -56.04 -72.63
N LEU A 4 37.50 -55.35 -73.29
CA LEU A 4 36.17 -54.84 -72.85
C LEU A 4 36.27 -53.62 -71.92
N GLY A 5 36.12 -52.41 -72.46
CA GLY A 5 35.05 -51.47 -72.07
C GLY A 5 35.70 -50.21 -71.47
N VAL A 6 35.22 -48.97 -71.60
CA VAL A 6 33.89 -48.42 -71.85
C VAL A 6 34.09 -46.99 -72.40
N VAL A 7 33.26 -46.57 -73.36
CA VAL A 7 33.13 -45.16 -73.79
C VAL A 7 32.30 -44.43 -72.73
N PHE A 8 32.81 -43.31 -72.20
CA PHE A 8 31.95 -42.32 -71.53
C PHE A 8 32.14 -40.93 -72.12
N LEU A 9 30.98 -40.39 -72.46
CA LEU A 9 30.65 -39.15 -73.12
C LEU A 9 30.95 -37.96 -72.19
N ALA A 10 31.65 -36.95 -72.70
CA ALA A 10 31.81 -35.67 -72.05
C ALA A 10 30.47 -34.91 -72.04
N ILE A 11 30.00 -34.52 -70.86
CA ILE A 11 28.97 -33.49 -70.68
C ILE A 11 29.65 -32.37 -69.87
N GLY A 12 29.92 -31.26 -70.54
CA GLY A 12 30.37 -30.03 -69.88
C GLY A 12 29.22 -29.44 -69.09
N LEU A 13 29.41 -29.27 -67.79
CA LEU A 13 28.58 -28.37 -66.99
C LEU A 13 29.21 -26.98 -67.09
N ALA A 14 28.47 -26.07 -67.73
CA ALA A 14 28.76 -24.65 -67.74
C ALA A 14 28.81 -24.14 -66.30
N ALA A 15 29.93 -23.50 -65.94
CA ALA A 15 29.97 -22.65 -64.75
C ALA A 15 29.02 -21.48 -65.00
N CYS A 16 27.96 -21.39 -64.21
CA CYS A 16 27.10 -20.21 -64.16
C CYS A 16 27.94 -19.09 -63.54
N GLU A 17 28.24 -18.04 -64.29
CA GLU A 17 28.82 -16.81 -63.73
C GLU A 17 27.82 -16.23 -62.72
N PRO A 18 28.24 -15.87 -61.49
CA PRO A 18 27.34 -15.27 -60.52
C PRO A 18 26.88 -13.90 -61.03
N GLN A 19 25.61 -13.81 -61.42
CA GLN A 19 24.97 -12.54 -61.73
C GLN A 19 24.83 -11.75 -60.42
N PRO A 20 25.36 -10.52 -60.33
CA PRO A 20 25.14 -9.67 -59.17
C PRO A 20 23.64 -9.41 -59.03
N LEU A 21 23.11 -9.68 -57.85
CA LEU A 21 21.70 -9.48 -57.54
C LEU A 21 21.40 -7.96 -57.51
N PRO A 22 20.22 -7.52 -57.97
CA PRO A 22 19.82 -6.12 -57.89
C PRO A 22 19.67 -5.68 -56.42
N ALA A 23 19.74 -4.37 -56.15
CA ALA A 23 19.21 -3.80 -54.91
C ALA A 23 17.75 -4.27 -54.73
N ASP A 24 17.34 -4.61 -53.50
CA ASP A 24 16.11 -5.35 -53.15
C ASP A 24 16.14 -6.86 -53.42
N VAL A 25 17.10 -7.57 -52.82
CA VAL A 25 17.18 -9.05 -52.91
C VAL A 25 16.14 -9.69 -52.01
N LYS A 26 15.17 -10.37 -52.63
CA LYS A 26 14.29 -11.31 -51.93
C LYS A 26 14.97 -12.69 -51.83
N LEU A 27 15.27 -13.11 -50.60
CA LEU A 27 15.90 -14.39 -50.29
C LEU A 27 14.89 -15.55 -50.35
N PRO A 28 15.36 -16.82 -50.50
CA PRO A 28 14.49 -18.00 -50.52
C PRO A 28 13.63 -18.20 -49.26
N ASP A 29 14.09 -17.70 -48.11
CA ASP A 29 13.37 -17.70 -46.84
C ASP A 29 12.32 -16.58 -46.72
N GLY A 30 12.28 -15.68 -47.70
CA GLY A 30 11.37 -14.54 -47.75
C GLY A 30 11.92 -13.24 -47.16
N ALA A 31 13.13 -13.25 -46.60
CA ALA A 31 13.77 -12.03 -46.14
C ALA A 31 14.13 -11.11 -47.33
N VAL A 32 14.18 -9.81 -47.06
CA VAL A 32 14.52 -8.78 -48.05
C VAL A 32 15.76 -8.05 -47.57
N TYR A 33 16.78 -8.01 -48.42
CA TYR A 33 18.01 -7.26 -48.18
C TYR A 33 18.13 -6.11 -49.18
N ASP A 34 18.39 -4.91 -48.67
CA ASP A 34 18.72 -3.71 -49.43
C ASP A 34 20.08 -3.19 -48.99
N GLY A 35 21.11 -3.34 -49.83
CA GLY A 35 22.50 -2.99 -49.52
C GLY A 35 23.50 -3.57 -50.50
N ASP A 36 24.79 -3.37 -50.22
CA ASP A 36 25.87 -3.86 -51.10
C ASP A 36 26.05 -5.38 -50.99
N ILE A 37 26.40 -6.01 -52.12
CA ILE A 37 26.66 -7.45 -52.19
C ILE A 37 28.06 -7.66 -52.78
N GLN A 38 28.89 -8.41 -52.07
CA GLN A 38 30.21 -8.82 -52.51
C GLN A 38 30.33 -10.34 -52.44
N ASP A 39 30.81 -10.98 -53.52
CA ASP A 39 31.00 -12.44 -53.59
C ASP A 39 29.73 -13.25 -53.24
N ASN A 40 28.55 -12.74 -53.62
CA ASN A 40 27.21 -13.26 -53.29
C ASN A 40 26.87 -13.26 -51.79
N LEU A 41 27.53 -12.44 -50.98
CA LEU A 41 27.27 -12.25 -49.56
C LEU A 41 26.96 -10.77 -49.26
N PHE A 42 26.15 -10.51 -48.24
CA PHE A 42 25.88 -9.15 -47.76
C PHE A 42 27.18 -8.49 -47.29
N HIS A 43 27.39 -7.25 -47.71
CA HIS A 43 28.61 -6.51 -47.43
C HIS A 43 28.32 -5.01 -47.32
N GLY A 44 29.13 -4.27 -46.56
CA GLY A 44 28.95 -2.82 -46.42
C GLY A 44 27.68 -2.47 -45.64
N GLU A 45 27.15 -1.27 -45.83
CA GLU A 45 25.91 -0.83 -45.17
C GLU A 45 24.69 -1.46 -45.84
N GLY A 46 23.71 -1.87 -45.06
CA GLY A 46 22.45 -2.37 -45.60
C GLY A 46 21.33 -2.52 -44.58
N VAL A 47 20.16 -2.89 -45.10
CA VAL A 47 18.94 -3.15 -44.34
C VAL A 47 18.48 -4.57 -44.63
N LEU A 48 18.32 -5.38 -43.59
CA LEU A 48 17.79 -6.74 -43.68
C LEU A 48 16.44 -6.81 -42.93
N ILE A 49 15.38 -7.17 -43.66
CA ILE A 49 14.03 -7.33 -43.12
C ILE A 49 13.65 -8.81 -43.22
N TRP A 50 13.36 -9.45 -42.08
CA TRP A 50 12.93 -10.84 -42.04
C TRP A 50 11.40 -10.96 -42.18
N PRO A 51 10.87 -12.12 -42.62
CA PRO A 51 9.42 -12.35 -42.70
C PRO A 51 8.69 -12.26 -41.36
N ASP A 52 9.42 -12.40 -40.25
CA ASP A 52 8.90 -12.27 -38.89
C ASP A 52 8.96 -10.84 -38.36
N GLU A 53 9.11 -9.86 -39.27
CA GLU A 53 9.11 -8.41 -39.02
C GLU A 53 10.33 -7.88 -38.28
N ARG A 54 11.32 -8.72 -37.97
CA ARG A 54 12.62 -8.22 -37.50
C ARG A 54 13.24 -7.34 -38.57
N ARG A 55 13.98 -6.32 -38.15
CA ARG A 55 14.68 -5.40 -39.05
C ARG A 55 16.05 -5.05 -38.50
N TYR A 56 17.09 -5.30 -39.28
CA TYR A 56 18.45 -4.83 -39.00
C TYR A 56 18.84 -3.74 -39.99
N GLU A 57 19.50 -2.70 -39.51
CA GLU A 57 20.12 -1.64 -40.30
C GLU A 57 21.54 -1.40 -39.77
N GLY A 58 22.56 -1.57 -40.62
CA GLY A 58 23.95 -1.41 -40.24
C GLY A 58 24.94 -2.13 -41.15
N GLU A 59 26.15 -2.34 -40.66
CA GLU A 59 27.24 -2.93 -41.44
C GLU A 59 27.12 -4.46 -41.57
N PHE A 60 27.51 -4.98 -42.73
CA PHE A 60 27.60 -6.40 -43.05
C PHE A 60 29.00 -6.77 -43.54
N ARG A 61 29.44 -7.98 -43.18
CA ARG A 61 30.68 -8.58 -43.70
C ARG A 61 30.53 -10.08 -43.82
N GLU A 62 30.81 -10.60 -45.01
CA GLU A 62 30.66 -12.03 -45.33
C GLU A 62 29.26 -12.57 -44.98
N GLY A 63 28.22 -11.75 -45.15
CA GLY A 63 26.83 -12.12 -44.87
C GLY A 63 26.39 -11.98 -43.40
N LEU A 64 27.29 -11.58 -42.50
CA LEU A 64 27.00 -11.41 -41.06
C LEU A 64 26.88 -9.94 -40.68
N MET A 65 25.95 -9.64 -39.77
CA MET A 65 25.84 -8.31 -39.14
C MET A 65 27.12 -8.04 -38.35
N THR A 66 27.74 -6.89 -38.60
CA THR A 66 28.98 -6.45 -37.96
C THR A 66 28.96 -4.95 -37.73
N GLY A 67 30.01 -4.37 -37.13
CA GLY A 67 30.15 -2.92 -37.02
C GLY A 67 29.01 -2.26 -36.25
N GLN A 68 28.71 -0.99 -36.51
CA GLN A 68 27.55 -0.34 -35.88
C GLN A 68 26.25 -0.82 -36.55
N GLY A 69 25.20 -0.99 -35.74
CA GLY A 69 23.89 -1.29 -36.28
C GLY A 69 22.75 -1.12 -35.28
N ARG A 70 21.54 -1.26 -35.81
CA ARG A 70 20.26 -1.20 -35.10
C ARG A 70 19.42 -2.41 -35.49
N LEU A 71 19.10 -3.26 -34.51
CA LEU A 71 18.25 -4.43 -34.66
C LEU A 71 16.92 -4.20 -33.92
N GLU A 72 15.83 -4.17 -34.67
CA GLU A 72 14.47 -4.18 -34.17
C GLU A 72 13.94 -5.62 -34.17
N LEU A 73 13.52 -6.09 -32.99
CA LEU A 73 12.96 -7.40 -32.76
C LEU A 73 11.43 -7.40 -32.98
N ARG A 74 10.86 -8.59 -33.15
CA ARG A 74 9.42 -8.79 -33.40
C ARG A 74 8.52 -8.26 -32.26
N ASP A 75 9.02 -8.29 -31.04
CA ASP A 75 8.32 -7.79 -29.85
C ASP A 75 8.45 -6.26 -29.67
N GLY A 76 9.08 -5.56 -30.62
CA GLY A 76 9.31 -4.12 -30.59
C GLY A 76 10.54 -3.71 -29.78
N CYS A 77 11.30 -4.67 -29.23
CA CYS A 77 12.58 -4.37 -28.60
C CYS A 77 13.60 -3.89 -29.65
N ILE A 78 14.37 -2.85 -29.30
CA ILE A 78 15.37 -2.24 -30.16
C ILE A 78 16.73 -2.39 -29.52
N MET A 79 17.66 -3.04 -30.20
CA MET A 79 19.08 -3.12 -29.85
C MET A 79 19.90 -2.22 -30.76
N GLU A 80 20.78 -1.41 -30.18
CA GLU A 80 21.68 -0.51 -30.91
C GLU A 80 23.10 -0.65 -30.35
N GLY A 81 24.11 -0.67 -31.23
CA GLY A 81 25.51 -0.73 -30.83
C GLY A 81 26.37 -1.53 -31.80
N THR A 82 27.47 -2.09 -31.28
CA THR A 82 28.41 -2.85 -32.12
C THR A 82 27.99 -4.31 -32.25
N PHE A 83 27.92 -4.83 -33.47
CA PHE A 83 27.64 -6.22 -33.77
C PHE A 83 28.92 -6.97 -34.16
N VAL A 84 29.06 -8.20 -33.68
CA VAL A 84 30.14 -9.13 -34.05
C VAL A 84 29.50 -10.49 -34.33
N GLU A 85 29.70 -11.00 -35.55
CA GLU A 85 29.14 -12.29 -35.98
C GLU A 85 27.62 -12.43 -35.75
N GLY A 86 26.87 -11.34 -35.96
CA GLY A 86 25.41 -11.37 -35.82
C GLY A 86 24.86 -11.08 -34.42
N VAL A 87 25.69 -10.82 -33.41
CA VAL A 87 25.24 -10.54 -32.04
C VAL A 87 25.78 -9.22 -31.50
N LEU A 88 24.99 -8.55 -30.67
CA LEU A 88 25.40 -7.33 -29.99
C LEU A 88 26.59 -7.62 -29.04
N HIS A 89 27.63 -6.81 -29.14
CA HIS A 89 28.89 -6.97 -28.41
C HIS A 89 29.54 -5.63 -28.12
N GLY A 90 30.19 -5.47 -26.97
CA GLY A 90 30.77 -4.18 -26.57
C GLY A 90 29.68 -3.20 -26.15
N GLU A 91 29.91 -1.90 -26.33
CA GLU A 91 28.94 -0.89 -25.91
C GLU A 91 27.69 -0.90 -26.78
N GLY A 92 26.54 -0.83 -26.13
CA GLY A 92 25.24 -0.77 -26.78
C GLY A 92 24.11 -0.35 -25.84
N SER A 93 22.91 -0.35 -26.39
CA SER A 93 21.66 -0.12 -25.67
C SER A 93 20.57 -1.07 -26.13
N LEU A 94 19.67 -1.40 -25.21
CA LEU A 94 18.46 -2.17 -25.48
C LEU A 94 17.26 -1.37 -24.92
N VAL A 95 16.25 -1.15 -25.74
CA VAL A 95 14.97 -0.56 -25.33
C VAL A 95 13.88 -1.60 -25.56
N CYS A 96 13.17 -2.00 -24.50
CA CYS A 96 12.08 -2.97 -24.56
C CYS A 96 10.86 -2.41 -23.82
N GLY A 97 9.83 -2.02 -24.56
CA GLY A 97 8.74 -1.22 -23.98
C GLY A 97 9.28 0.11 -23.43
N ASP A 98 9.08 0.35 -22.15
CA ASP A 98 9.57 1.55 -21.45
C ASP A 98 10.92 1.34 -20.73
N ASP A 99 11.38 0.08 -20.62
CA ASP A 99 12.65 -0.24 -19.98
C ASP A 99 13.82 0.11 -20.90
N ARG A 100 14.84 0.77 -20.33
CA ARG A 100 16.00 1.28 -21.06
C ARG A 100 17.28 0.74 -20.45
N TYR A 101 17.96 -0.14 -21.18
CA TYR A 101 19.24 -0.71 -20.81
C TYR A 101 20.37 -0.08 -21.62
N GLN A 102 21.51 0.16 -20.98
CA GLN A 102 22.71 0.67 -21.63
C GLN A 102 23.96 0.11 -20.96
N GLY A 103 24.96 -0.28 -21.75
CA GLY A 103 26.26 -0.69 -21.22
C GLY A 103 26.98 -1.69 -22.12
N THR A 104 27.79 -2.53 -21.49
CA THR A 104 28.62 -3.51 -22.17
C THR A 104 27.86 -4.82 -22.37
N PHE A 105 27.77 -5.27 -23.62
CA PHE A 105 27.16 -6.53 -24.03
C PHE A 105 28.24 -7.57 -24.37
N ARG A 106 27.97 -8.83 -24.06
CA ARG A 106 28.79 -9.97 -24.46
C ARG A 106 27.90 -11.10 -24.95
N GLN A 107 28.03 -11.46 -26.22
CA GLN A 107 27.19 -12.48 -26.89
C GLN A 107 25.69 -12.17 -26.79
N GLY A 108 25.30 -10.89 -26.92
CA GLY A 108 23.91 -10.46 -26.84
C GLY A 108 23.37 -10.27 -25.42
N GLU A 109 24.11 -10.63 -24.37
CA GLU A 109 23.71 -10.41 -22.98
C GLU A 109 24.36 -9.14 -22.42
N LEU A 110 23.60 -8.32 -21.70
CA LEU A 110 24.15 -7.22 -20.91
C LEU A 110 24.93 -7.80 -19.73
N VAL A 111 26.20 -7.41 -19.56
CA VAL A 111 27.05 -7.90 -18.46
C VAL A 111 27.36 -6.83 -17.42
N SER A 112 27.35 -5.56 -17.83
CA SER A 112 27.54 -4.40 -16.94
C SER A 112 26.95 -3.15 -17.57
N GLY A 113 26.31 -2.30 -16.78
CA GLY A 113 25.68 -1.10 -17.33
C GLY A 113 24.67 -0.47 -16.38
N SER A 114 23.64 0.13 -16.96
CA SER A 114 22.48 0.64 -16.23
C SER A 114 21.17 0.27 -16.90
N VAL A 115 20.12 0.21 -16.09
CA VAL A 115 18.73 0.09 -16.53
C VAL A 115 17.87 1.15 -15.83
N THR A 116 16.93 1.73 -16.57
CA THR A 116 15.79 2.48 -16.02
C THR A 116 14.52 1.70 -16.34
N TYR A 117 13.77 1.34 -15.30
CA TYR A 117 12.53 0.58 -15.40
C TYR A 117 11.32 1.49 -15.58
N VAL A 118 10.23 0.93 -16.09
CA VAL A 118 8.94 1.63 -16.28
C VAL A 118 8.37 2.25 -14.99
N ASP A 119 8.62 1.64 -13.84
CA ASP A 119 8.17 2.14 -12.53
C ASP A 119 9.05 3.26 -11.97
N GLY A 120 10.06 3.68 -12.73
CA GLY A 120 11.02 4.73 -12.37
C GLY A 120 12.18 4.25 -11.50
N ASN A 121 12.24 2.97 -11.13
CA ASN A 121 13.43 2.41 -10.50
C ASN A 121 14.61 2.45 -11.47
N SER A 122 15.82 2.55 -10.94
CA SER A 122 17.04 2.43 -11.73
C SER A 122 18.06 1.54 -11.05
N TYR A 123 18.84 0.83 -11.85
CA TYR A 123 19.94 0.01 -11.36
C TYR A 123 21.19 0.26 -12.21
N GLN A 124 22.35 0.34 -11.55
CA GLN A 124 23.65 0.43 -12.20
C GLN A 124 24.60 -0.58 -11.55
N GLY A 125 25.16 -1.49 -12.35
CA GLY A 125 25.98 -2.57 -11.83
C GLY A 125 26.21 -3.68 -12.84
N GLU A 126 26.45 -4.88 -12.34
CA GLU A 126 26.59 -6.08 -13.14
C GLU A 126 25.22 -6.72 -13.45
N PHE A 127 25.16 -7.48 -14.53
CA PHE A 127 23.92 -8.13 -14.97
C PHE A 127 24.17 -9.60 -15.27
N GLN A 128 23.16 -10.42 -14.98
CA GLN A 128 23.07 -11.81 -15.42
C GLN A 128 21.65 -12.08 -15.89
N ALA A 129 21.49 -12.55 -17.13
CA ALA A 129 20.18 -12.78 -17.74
C ALA A 129 19.23 -11.56 -17.63
N PHE A 130 19.78 -10.35 -17.83
CA PHE A 130 19.08 -9.05 -17.71
C PHE A 130 18.53 -8.71 -16.31
N LEU A 131 18.89 -9.49 -15.29
CA LEU A 131 18.62 -9.18 -13.88
C LEU A 131 19.86 -8.57 -13.23
N ALA A 132 19.63 -7.69 -12.25
CA ALA A 132 20.69 -7.16 -11.38
C ALA A 132 21.45 -8.32 -10.71
N HIS A 133 22.78 -8.29 -10.82
CA HIS A 133 23.68 -9.32 -10.29
C HIS A 133 25.00 -8.67 -9.83
N GLY A 134 25.80 -9.38 -9.02
CA GLY A 134 27.11 -8.88 -8.61
C GLY A 134 27.03 -7.55 -7.86
N GLU A 135 28.03 -6.69 -7.99
CA GLU A 135 28.00 -5.39 -7.31
C GLU A 135 27.18 -4.36 -8.10
N GLY A 136 26.39 -3.55 -7.39
CA GLY A 136 25.64 -2.47 -8.01
C GLY A 136 24.95 -1.53 -7.04
N ILE A 137 24.23 -0.58 -7.62
CA ILE A 137 23.43 0.43 -6.93
C ILE A 137 22.04 0.43 -7.54
N TRP A 138 21.03 0.26 -6.70
CA TRP A 138 19.62 0.44 -7.03
C TRP A 138 19.12 1.75 -6.44
N VAL A 139 18.36 2.53 -7.22
CA VAL A 139 17.76 3.79 -6.77
C VAL A 139 16.27 3.78 -7.11
N THR A 140 15.43 4.04 -6.10
CA THR A 140 13.98 4.14 -6.26
C THR A 140 13.55 5.54 -6.72
N PRO A 141 12.32 5.72 -7.25
CA PRO A 141 11.80 7.05 -7.60
C PRO A 141 11.77 8.04 -6.43
N SER A 142 11.56 7.54 -5.20
CA SER A 142 11.61 8.33 -3.96
C SER A 142 13.03 8.70 -3.51
N GLY A 143 14.05 8.20 -4.21
CA GLY A 143 15.46 8.49 -3.95
C GLY A 143 16.09 7.62 -2.86
N GLU A 144 15.47 6.51 -2.50
CA GLU A 144 16.11 5.48 -1.67
C GLU A 144 17.21 4.79 -2.47
N GLN A 145 18.33 4.48 -1.82
CA GLN A 145 19.50 3.91 -2.47
C GLN A 145 19.91 2.63 -1.77
N TYR A 146 20.07 1.56 -2.55
CA TYR A 146 20.58 0.26 -2.11
C TYR A 146 21.88 -0.02 -2.85
N GLU A 147 22.96 -0.25 -2.13
CA GLU A 147 24.30 -0.41 -2.69
C GLU A 147 24.96 -1.65 -2.11
N GLY A 148 25.35 -2.59 -2.97
CA GLY A 148 26.00 -3.84 -2.56
C GLY A 148 25.82 -4.97 -3.56
N THR A 149 25.74 -6.20 -3.05
CA THR A 149 25.70 -7.41 -3.88
C THR A 149 24.27 -7.84 -4.20
N PHE A 150 23.99 -8.05 -5.48
CA PHE A 150 22.71 -8.48 -6.03
C PHE A 150 22.78 -9.92 -6.55
N ALA A 151 21.69 -10.65 -6.39
CA ALA A 151 21.47 -11.97 -6.98
C ALA A 151 20.00 -12.11 -7.36
N ASP A 152 19.73 -12.72 -8.53
CA ASP A 152 18.37 -12.93 -9.04
C ASP A 152 17.50 -11.66 -9.05
N GLY A 153 18.12 -10.50 -9.34
CA GLY A 153 17.43 -9.21 -9.41
C GLY A 153 17.17 -8.53 -8.06
N SER A 154 17.63 -9.08 -6.93
CA SER A 154 17.43 -8.51 -5.60
C SER A 154 18.76 -8.31 -4.85
N ILE A 155 18.82 -7.27 -4.01
CA ILE A 155 19.95 -7.08 -3.11
C ILE A 155 19.97 -8.18 -2.04
N THR A 156 21.17 -8.69 -1.74
CA THR A 156 21.41 -9.76 -0.75
C THR A 156 22.19 -9.28 0.46
N THR A 157 23.15 -8.37 0.25
CA THR A 157 23.94 -7.74 1.30
C THR A 157 24.42 -6.39 0.81
N GLY A 158 24.50 -5.41 1.70
CA GLY A 158 25.01 -4.09 1.34
C GLY A 158 24.60 -3.02 2.32
N SER A 159 24.39 -1.83 1.77
CA SER A 159 23.94 -0.66 2.48
C SER A 159 22.65 -0.12 1.88
N TYR A 160 21.82 0.48 2.73
CA TYR A 160 20.64 1.24 2.35
C TYR A 160 20.73 2.65 2.93
N ARG A 161 20.22 3.64 2.21
CA ARG A 161 20.01 5.02 2.71
C ARG A 161 18.79 5.66 2.08
N ASN A 162 18.10 6.52 2.82
CA ASN A 162 17.01 7.34 2.30
C ASN A 162 17.17 8.82 2.68
N GLN A 163 16.28 9.67 2.14
CA GLN A 163 16.32 11.13 2.37
C GLN A 163 15.94 11.54 3.79
N GLU A 164 15.21 10.69 4.52
CA GLU A 164 14.80 10.95 5.91
C GLU A 164 15.95 10.77 6.89
N GLY A 165 17.05 10.12 6.48
CA GLY A 165 18.23 9.88 7.32
C GLY A 165 18.31 8.47 7.91
N TYR A 166 17.47 7.53 7.44
CA TYR A 166 17.70 6.11 7.71
C TYR A 166 18.91 5.62 6.93
N ALA A 167 19.76 4.83 7.59
CA ALA A 167 20.85 4.12 6.95
C ALA A 167 20.99 2.71 7.54
N TYR A 168 21.09 1.70 6.70
CA TYR A 168 21.24 0.31 7.13
C TYR A 168 22.47 -0.32 6.49
N ASN A 169 23.17 -1.18 7.24
CA ASN A 169 24.24 -2.03 6.73
C ASN A 169 24.00 -3.47 7.18
N GLY A 170 23.89 -4.39 6.22
CA GLY A 170 23.64 -5.79 6.53
C GLY A 170 23.03 -6.60 5.37
N PRO A 171 22.52 -7.79 5.67
CA PRO A 171 21.80 -8.62 4.72
C PRO A 171 20.42 -8.06 4.37
N PHE A 172 19.92 -8.44 3.20
CA PHE A 172 18.60 -8.11 2.71
C PHE A 172 17.86 -9.37 2.26
N GLN A 173 16.54 -9.33 2.32
CA GLN A 173 15.66 -10.32 1.71
C GLN A 173 14.49 -9.59 1.05
N GLY A 174 14.42 -9.62 -0.29
CA GLY A 174 13.37 -8.90 -1.02
C GLY A 174 13.35 -7.40 -0.72
N PHE A 175 14.52 -6.77 -0.66
CA PHE A 175 14.74 -5.36 -0.29
C PHE A 175 14.42 -4.98 1.17
N ASP A 176 13.88 -5.89 1.99
CA ASP A 176 13.75 -5.70 3.44
C ASP A 176 15.07 -5.99 4.17
N PHE A 177 15.34 -5.26 5.25
CA PHE A 177 16.46 -5.57 6.15
C PHE A 177 16.27 -6.96 6.76
N HIS A 178 17.32 -7.78 6.71
CA HIS A 178 17.24 -9.16 7.16
C HIS A 178 18.52 -9.61 7.88
N GLY A 179 18.41 -10.57 8.78
CA GLY A 179 19.58 -11.14 9.47
C GLY A 179 20.31 -10.09 10.34
N LYS A 180 21.58 -10.31 10.62
CA LYS A 180 22.34 -9.41 11.53
C LYS A 180 22.79 -8.16 10.79
N GLY A 181 22.34 -7.00 11.23
CA GLY A 181 22.70 -5.72 10.63
C GLY A 181 22.80 -4.57 11.63
N GLU A 182 23.08 -3.39 11.10
CA GLU A 182 23.13 -2.13 11.81
C GLU A 182 22.21 -1.12 11.14
N LEU A 183 21.20 -0.62 11.87
CA LEU A 183 20.30 0.43 11.43
C LEU A 183 20.59 1.72 12.18
N THR A 184 20.96 2.78 11.46
CA THR A 184 20.97 4.16 11.95
C THR A 184 19.65 4.81 11.58
N ARG A 185 19.01 5.43 12.58
CA ARG A 185 17.76 6.18 12.42
C ARG A 185 18.04 7.67 12.26
N PRO A 186 17.06 8.46 11.77
CA PRO A 186 17.18 9.92 11.64
C PRO A 186 17.54 10.65 12.94
N ASP A 187 17.14 10.11 14.10
CA ASP A 187 17.45 10.66 15.42
C ASP A 187 18.89 10.36 15.89
N GLY A 188 19.72 9.73 15.05
CA GLY A 188 21.10 9.36 15.35
C GLY A 188 21.24 8.10 16.22
N VAL A 189 20.12 7.46 16.59
CA VAL A 189 20.16 6.19 17.32
C VAL A 189 20.56 5.06 16.38
N ILE A 190 21.54 4.26 16.82
CA ILE A 190 22.01 3.08 16.08
C ILE A 190 21.47 1.81 16.75
N ILE A 191 20.94 0.89 15.97
CA ILE A 191 20.44 -0.41 16.41
C ILE A 191 21.28 -1.50 15.76
N ARG A 192 21.91 -2.35 16.56
CA ARG A 192 22.59 -3.57 16.09
C ARG A 192 21.85 -4.79 16.62
N ALA A 193 21.20 -5.53 15.74
CA ALA A 193 20.34 -6.66 16.09
C ALA A 193 20.19 -7.63 14.91
N GLY A 194 19.44 -8.71 15.12
CA GLY A 194 18.80 -9.42 14.02
C GLY A 194 17.63 -8.61 13.47
N PHE A 195 17.36 -8.70 12.18
CA PHE A 195 16.25 -8.05 11.48
C PHE A 195 15.40 -9.11 10.79
N GLU A 196 14.09 -8.97 10.92
CA GLU A 196 13.06 -9.80 10.28
C GLU A 196 12.01 -8.86 9.70
N TYR A 197 11.75 -8.97 8.38
CA TYR A 197 10.82 -8.09 7.66
C TYR A 197 11.08 -6.59 7.92
N GLY A 198 12.34 -6.17 7.82
CA GLY A 198 12.75 -4.77 8.04
C GLY A 198 12.85 -4.34 9.50
N LYS A 199 12.42 -5.17 10.47
CA LYS A 199 12.31 -4.77 11.89
C LYS A 199 13.31 -5.51 12.77
N ALA A 200 13.92 -4.78 13.70
CA ALA A 200 14.82 -5.38 14.70
C ALA A 200 14.06 -6.41 15.57
N SER A 201 14.65 -7.59 15.74
CA SER A 201 14.09 -8.75 16.41
C SER A 201 15.16 -9.49 17.22
N GLY A 202 14.81 -9.93 18.43
CA GLY A 202 15.69 -10.68 19.31
C GLY A 202 16.72 -9.82 20.06
N PRO A 203 17.79 -10.44 20.60
CA PRO A 203 18.80 -9.73 21.38
C PRO A 203 19.61 -8.77 20.51
N GLY A 204 19.91 -7.58 21.05
CA GLY A 204 20.71 -6.58 20.35
C GLY A 204 21.13 -5.42 21.25
N VAL A 205 21.70 -4.39 20.63
CA VAL A 205 22.06 -3.15 21.32
C VAL A 205 21.43 -1.94 20.63
N ARG A 206 21.03 -0.96 21.45
CA ARG A 206 20.71 0.39 21.01
C ARG A 206 21.82 1.33 21.47
N ILE A 207 22.35 2.12 20.57
CA ILE A 207 23.39 3.10 20.84
C ILE A 207 22.75 4.47 20.68
N LEU A 208 22.62 5.18 21.80
CA LEU A 208 22.11 6.55 21.81
C LEU A 208 23.23 7.51 21.46
N PRO A 209 22.95 8.56 20.66
CA PRO A 209 23.95 9.58 20.36
C PRO A 209 24.45 10.25 21.64
N ALA A 210 25.68 10.78 21.59
CA ALA A 210 26.24 11.51 22.71
C ALA A 210 25.46 12.82 22.96
N GLU A 211 25.17 13.13 24.22
CA GLU A 211 24.72 14.48 24.60
C GLU A 211 25.95 15.39 24.80
N GLY A 212 26.10 16.41 23.95
CA GLY A 212 27.22 17.35 24.00
C GLY A 212 28.58 16.66 23.76
N ASP A 213 29.56 16.91 24.64
CA ASP A 213 30.91 16.32 24.59
C ASP A 213 30.97 14.89 25.18
N GLY A 214 29.81 14.26 25.42
CA GLY A 214 29.70 12.93 25.99
C GLY A 214 30.14 11.80 25.07
N LYS A 215 30.12 10.56 25.57
CA LYS A 215 30.26 9.36 24.75
C LYS A 215 28.87 8.78 24.44
N PRO A 216 28.68 8.13 23.27
CA PRO A 216 27.46 7.40 22.97
C PRO A 216 27.15 6.38 24.07
N VAL A 217 25.88 6.27 24.46
CA VAL A 217 25.43 5.32 25.49
C VAL A 217 25.00 4.04 24.81
N VAL A 218 25.65 2.92 25.16
CA VAL A 218 25.31 1.59 24.62
C VAL A 218 24.40 0.87 25.60
N GLU A 219 23.20 0.52 25.15
CA GLU A 219 22.20 -0.19 25.94
C GLU A 219 21.98 -1.58 25.33
N ASN A 220 22.26 -2.63 26.10
CA ASN A 220 21.89 -3.99 25.73
C ASN A 220 20.41 -4.22 26.01
N GLY A 221 19.72 -4.87 25.09
CA GLY A 221 18.32 -5.20 25.29
C GLY A 221 17.82 -6.27 24.33
N TYR A 222 16.52 -6.27 24.16
CA TYR A 222 15.79 -7.23 23.35
C TYR A 222 14.75 -6.49 22.51
N PHE A 223 14.68 -6.80 21.23
CA PHE A 223 13.80 -6.17 20.27
C PHE A 223 12.66 -7.09 19.90
N VAL A 224 11.44 -6.56 19.82
CA VAL A 224 10.27 -7.29 19.31
C VAL A 224 9.57 -6.38 18.31
N LYS A 225 9.55 -6.77 17.03
CA LYS A 225 8.98 -5.98 15.93
C LYS A 225 9.47 -4.53 15.92
N GLY A 226 10.78 -4.31 16.16
CA GLY A 226 11.41 -2.99 16.20
C GLY A 226 11.33 -2.26 17.56
N LYS A 227 10.52 -2.73 18.50
CA LYS A 227 10.38 -2.11 19.83
C LYS A 227 11.44 -2.63 20.80
N TYR A 228 12.13 -1.71 21.47
CA TYR A 228 13.19 -2.02 22.44
C TYR A 228 12.63 -2.34 23.84
N TYR A 229 13.19 -3.38 24.46
CA TYR A 229 12.97 -3.77 25.85
C TYR A 229 14.33 -3.97 26.55
N LEU A 230 14.42 -3.67 27.85
CA LEU A 230 15.66 -3.79 28.62
C LEU A 230 16.26 -5.21 28.63
N SER A 231 15.42 -6.24 28.44
CA SER A 231 15.84 -7.64 28.30
C SER A 231 14.66 -8.48 27.82
N GLU A 232 14.93 -9.71 27.37
CA GLU A 232 13.88 -10.69 27.08
C GLU A 232 12.99 -10.94 28.31
N LYS A 233 13.59 -11.02 29.50
CA LYS A 233 12.85 -11.15 30.76
C LYS A 233 11.94 -9.95 31.01
N ALA A 234 12.40 -8.73 30.75
CA ALA A 234 11.58 -7.52 30.89
C ALA A 234 10.41 -7.51 29.89
N TYR A 235 10.64 -7.97 28.66
CA TYR A 235 9.57 -8.18 27.67
C TYR A 235 8.54 -9.21 28.16
N LEU A 236 9.00 -10.39 28.59
CA LEU A 236 8.11 -11.45 29.09
C LEU A 236 7.34 -11.01 30.34
N GLN A 237 7.98 -10.29 31.27
CA GLN A 237 7.33 -9.70 32.43
C GLN A 237 6.29 -8.65 32.04
N SER A 238 6.63 -7.76 31.09
CA SER A 238 5.69 -6.77 30.55
C SER A 238 4.47 -7.46 29.93
N ARG A 239 4.68 -8.50 29.12
CA ARG A 239 3.59 -9.31 28.57
C ARG A 239 2.75 -9.98 29.66
N GLN A 240 3.37 -10.56 30.67
CA GLN A 240 2.66 -11.20 31.79
C GLN A 240 1.85 -10.17 32.59
N GLN A 241 2.39 -8.98 32.84
CA GLN A 241 1.68 -7.89 33.50
C GLN A 241 0.51 -7.38 32.68
N GLN A 242 0.68 -7.22 31.36
CA GLN A 242 -0.41 -6.84 30.47
C GLN A 242 -1.52 -7.91 30.43
N ALA A 243 -1.15 -9.19 30.40
CA ALA A 243 -2.11 -10.29 30.46
C ALA A 243 -2.86 -10.32 31.81
N ALA A 244 -2.16 -10.12 32.93
CA ALA A 244 -2.79 -10.01 34.25
C ALA A 244 -3.70 -8.78 34.37
N GLY A 245 -3.32 -7.66 33.74
CA GLY A 245 -4.16 -6.45 33.64
C GLY A 245 -5.45 -6.73 32.85
N MET A 246 -5.34 -7.43 31.72
CA MET A 246 -6.51 -7.86 30.94
C MET A 246 -7.41 -8.81 31.76
N GLU A 247 -6.84 -9.77 32.48
CA GLU A 247 -7.61 -10.65 33.38
C GLU A 247 -8.38 -9.83 34.41
N ALA A 248 -7.71 -8.91 35.13
CA ALA A 248 -8.36 -8.04 36.10
C ALA A 248 -9.47 -7.17 35.47
N ARG A 249 -9.23 -6.64 34.26
CA ARG A 249 -10.21 -5.84 33.51
C ARG A 249 -11.48 -6.64 33.24
N LEU A 250 -11.37 -7.89 32.76
CA LEU A 250 -12.51 -8.75 32.43
C LEU A 250 -13.46 -8.96 33.62
N TYR A 251 -12.95 -9.07 34.86
CA TYR A 251 -13.79 -9.17 36.06
C TYR A 251 -14.59 -7.90 36.37
N THR A 252 -14.13 -6.74 35.89
CA THR A 252 -14.80 -5.44 36.09
C THR A 252 -15.59 -4.98 34.86
N GLU A 253 -15.49 -5.69 33.74
CA GLU A 253 -16.00 -5.21 32.46
C GLU A 253 -17.53 -5.10 32.43
N SER A 254 -18.22 -6.10 32.99
CA SER A 254 -19.68 -6.07 33.10
C SER A 254 -20.17 -4.90 33.94
N SER A 255 -19.56 -4.65 35.10
CA SER A 255 -19.96 -3.52 35.96
C SER A 255 -19.63 -2.17 35.33
N ARG A 256 -18.53 -2.08 34.58
CA ARG A 256 -18.14 -0.88 33.83
C ARG A 256 -19.14 -0.53 32.74
N LEU A 257 -19.53 -1.51 31.92
CA LEU A 257 -20.57 -1.32 30.91
C LEU A 257 -21.89 -0.90 31.58
N GLN A 258 -22.34 -1.62 32.61
CA GLN A 258 -23.59 -1.29 33.31
C GLN A 258 -23.57 0.10 33.95
N SER A 259 -22.42 0.54 34.47
CA SER A 259 -22.23 1.91 34.97
C SER A 259 -22.41 2.95 33.86
N ALA A 260 -21.80 2.71 32.69
CA ALA A 260 -21.98 3.58 31.52
C ALA A 260 -23.46 3.63 31.07
N LEU A 261 -24.12 2.47 30.93
CA LEU A 261 -25.52 2.38 30.49
C LEU A 261 -26.49 3.05 31.48
N SER A 262 -26.32 2.81 32.78
CA SER A 262 -27.20 3.38 33.82
C SER A 262 -27.03 4.89 34.03
N SER A 263 -25.94 5.47 33.50
CA SER A 263 -25.69 6.92 33.57
C SER A 263 -26.50 7.71 32.53
N LEU A 264 -27.13 7.03 31.57
CA LEU A 264 -27.84 7.66 30.47
C LEU A 264 -29.14 8.35 30.93
N ALA A 265 -29.40 9.53 30.36
CA ALA A 265 -30.63 10.27 30.56
C ALA A 265 -31.70 9.82 29.55
N PRO A 266 -32.98 9.74 29.96
CA PRO A 266 -34.08 9.51 29.03
C PRO A 266 -34.30 10.69 28.09
N GLN A 267 -35.03 10.45 27.01
CA GLN A 267 -35.40 11.49 26.05
C GLN A 267 -36.19 12.62 26.70
N ARG A 268 -36.15 13.79 26.07
CA ARG A 268 -36.90 14.99 26.45
C ARG A 268 -38.04 15.21 25.45
N PRO A 269 -39.31 15.03 25.85
CA PRO A 269 -40.42 15.17 24.91
C PRO A 269 -40.47 16.55 24.26
N GLY A 270 -40.57 16.60 22.93
CA GLY A 270 -40.58 17.83 22.14
C GLY A 270 -39.18 18.38 21.83
N VAL A 271 -38.12 17.65 22.17
CA VAL A 271 -36.73 18.02 21.91
C VAL A 271 -36.07 16.88 21.16
N ARG A 272 -35.53 17.17 19.98
CA ARG A 272 -34.76 16.20 19.19
C ARG A 272 -33.44 15.90 19.89
N ASP A 273 -33.43 14.88 20.74
CA ASP A 273 -32.22 14.45 21.44
C ASP A 273 -31.31 13.67 20.49
N VAL A 274 -29.99 13.82 20.67
CA VAL A 274 -28.99 13.01 19.97
C VAL A 274 -28.36 12.05 20.97
N TYR A 275 -28.53 10.76 20.70
CA TYR A 275 -27.88 9.67 21.42
C TYR A 275 -26.68 9.20 20.62
N PHE A 276 -25.51 9.16 21.26
CA PHE A 276 -24.25 8.89 20.60
C PHE A 276 -23.60 7.59 21.08
N LEU A 277 -23.19 6.73 20.15
CA LEU A 277 -22.33 5.59 20.42
C LEU A 277 -21.03 5.73 19.63
N ALA A 278 -19.89 5.80 20.31
CA ALA A 278 -18.58 5.71 19.69
C ALA A 278 -17.91 4.37 20.01
N VAL A 279 -17.30 3.75 19.01
CA VAL A 279 -16.66 2.44 19.13
C VAL A 279 -15.28 2.49 18.49
N GLY A 280 -14.24 2.44 19.33
CA GLY A 280 -12.84 2.28 18.94
C GLY A 280 -12.50 0.79 18.97
N GLY A 281 -12.45 0.18 17.79
CA GLY A 281 -12.47 -1.27 17.64
C GLY A 281 -11.12 -1.94 17.88
N ASP A 282 -10.12 -1.64 17.07
CA ASP A 282 -8.82 -2.29 17.19
C ASP A 282 -8.03 -1.67 18.34
N GLY A 283 -7.66 -2.48 19.32
CA GLY A 283 -6.85 -2.08 20.45
C GLY A 283 -5.37 -2.29 20.23
N THR A 284 -4.91 -2.80 19.08
CA THR A 284 -3.48 -2.98 18.78
C THR A 284 -2.76 -1.69 18.39
N GLU A 285 -3.52 -0.67 18.01
CA GLU A 285 -3.05 0.68 17.70
C GLU A 285 -3.73 1.69 18.63
N GLY A 286 -2.97 2.65 19.15
CA GLY A 286 -3.50 3.66 20.08
C GLY A 286 -4.35 4.75 19.41
N VAL A 287 -4.37 4.85 18.08
CA VAL A 287 -5.07 5.93 17.38
C VAL A 287 -6.59 5.89 17.59
N PHE A 288 -7.16 4.69 17.68
CA PHE A 288 -8.61 4.50 17.73
C PHE A 288 -9.20 4.93 19.08
N ASP A 289 -8.47 4.72 20.19
CA ASP A 289 -8.87 5.21 21.52
C ASP A 289 -8.90 6.75 21.57
N ARG A 290 -7.90 7.39 20.96
CA ARG A 290 -7.75 8.85 20.94
C ARG A 290 -8.85 9.47 20.09
N GLU A 291 -9.15 8.83 18.97
CA GLU A 291 -10.17 9.27 18.03
C GLU A 291 -11.56 9.24 18.67
N VAL A 292 -11.94 8.17 19.37
CA VAL A 292 -13.23 8.09 20.07
C VAL A 292 -13.43 9.26 21.04
N THR A 293 -12.40 9.54 21.85
CA THR A 293 -12.45 10.63 22.83
C THR A 293 -12.55 12.00 22.14
N TRP A 294 -11.79 12.17 21.06
CA TRP A 294 -11.77 13.41 20.29
C TRP A 294 -13.10 13.68 19.55
N VAL A 295 -13.67 12.66 18.89
CA VAL A 295 -14.96 12.76 18.18
C VAL A 295 -16.09 13.09 19.17
N SER A 296 -16.12 12.42 20.33
CA SER A 296 -17.07 12.74 21.40
C SER A 296 -16.98 14.21 21.83
N ALA A 297 -15.77 14.72 22.05
CA ALA A 297 -15.56 16.12 22.45
C ALA A 297 -16.00 17.11 21.35
N LYS A 298 -15.70 16.81 20.08
CA LYS A 298 -16.10 17.64 18.94
C LYS A 298 -17.61 17.66 18.74
N LEU A 299 -18.26 16.49 18.72
CA LEU A 299 -19.72 16.46 18.62
C LEU A 299 -20.38 17.12 19.83
N GLY A 300 -19.87 16.91 21.04
CA GLY A 300 -20.39 17.53 22.27
C GLY A 300 -20.24 19.05 22.36
N SER A 301 -19.40 19.65 21.50
CA SER A 301 -19.29 21.11 21.38
C SER A 301 -20.44 21.71 20.56
N VAL A 302 -21.08 20.92 19.69
CA VAL A 302 -22.17 21.35 18.81
C VAL A 302 -23.51 20.79 19.28
N LEU A 303 -23.54 19.53 19.72
CA LEU A 303 -24.72 18.79 20.17
C LEU A 303 -24.75 18.63 21.69
N ASP A 304 -25.95 18.50 22.25
CA ASP A 304 -26.15 18.20 23.68
C ASP A 304 -26.05 16.70 23.97
N LEU A 305 -24.81 16.19 24.05
CA LEU A 305 -24.53 14.77 24.35
C LEU A 305 -24.44 14.46 25.86
N LYS A 306 -24.76 15.41 26.75
CA LYS A 306 -24.55 15.25 28.20
C LYS A 306 -25.44 14.13 28.73
N ARG A 307 -24.81 13.05 29.22
CA ARG A 307 -25.48 11.80 29.64
C ARG A 307 -26.31 11.13 28.53
N ARG A 308 -25.96 11.32 27.26
CA ARG A 308 -26.61 10.64 26.12
C ARG A 308 -25.56 10.03 25.19
N GLN A 309 -24.43 9.61 25.75
CA GLN A 309 -23.38 8.98 24.98
C GLN A 309 -22.79 7.78 25.69
N ILE A 310 -22.40 6.78 24.90
CA ILE A 310 -21.60 5.64 25.31
C ILE A 310 -20.34 5.63 24.45
N LEU A 311 -19.18 5.47 25.09
CA LEU A 311 -17.90 5.30 24.41
C LEU A 311 -17.38 3.92 24.75
N LEU A 312 -17.06 3.12 23.74
CA LEU A 312 -16.47 1.79 23.86
C LEU A 312 -15.11 1.81 23.18
N VAL A 313 -14.06 1.30 23.83
CA VAL A 313 -12.70 1.29 23.27
C VAL A 313 -11.97 0.00 23.63
N ASN A 314 -11.24 -0.53 22.66
CA ASN A 314 -10.17 -1.49 22.91
C ASN A 314 -8.82 -0.77 22.85
N GLY A 315 -7.85 -1.29 23.60
CA GLY A 315 -6.62 -0.55 23.85
C GLY A 315 -6.84 0.60 24.85
N GLY A 316 -5.87 1.50 24.94
CA GLY A 316 -5.97 2.71 25.77
C GLY A 316 -6.09 2.48 27.27
N SER A 317 -6.85 3.37 27.93
CA SER A 317 -7.07 3.33 29.38
C SER A 317 -8.16 2.33 29.77
N ASP A 318 -8.07 1.80 31.00
CA ASP A 318 -9.10 0.95 31.60
C ASP A 318 -10.26 1.76 32.21
N GLU A 319 -10.58 2.92 31.65
CA GLU A 319 -11.69 3.76 32.12
C GLU A 319 -12.99 3.42 31.40
N LEU A 320 -12.93 3.25 30.08
CA LEU A 320 -14.06 2.98 29.22
C LEU A 320 -14.33 1.47 29.04
N PRO A 321 -15.58 1.04 28.83
CA PRO A 321 -15.89 -0.34 28.50
C PRO A 321 -15.20 -0.80 27.21
N LEU A 322 -14.85 -2.08 27.13
CA LEU A 322 -14.32 -2.75 25.94
C LEU A 322 -15.30 -2.63 24.77
N ALA A 323 -14.76 -2.43 23.58
CA ALA A 323 -15.48 -2.55 22.33
C ALA A 323 -15.57 -4.02 21.92
N THR A 324 -16.66 -4.68 22.28
CA THR A 324 -16.96 -6.06 21.90
C THR A 324 -18.28 -6.09 21.13
N ARG A 325 -18.53 -7.13 20.33
CA ARG A 325 -19.86 -7.33 19.70
C ARG A 325 -20.99 -7.24 20.73
N THR A 326 -20.78 -7.84 21.91
CA THR A 326 -21.75 -7.82 23.01
C THR A 326 -21.98 -6.41 23.56
N SER A 327 -20.92 -5.68 23.91
CA SER A 327 -21.07 -4.33 24.47
C SER A 327 -21.63 -3.34 23.45
N VAL A 328 -21.29 -3.47 22.16
CA VAL A 328 -21.92 -2.69 21.08
C VAL A 328 -23.41 -2.98 21.00
N GLN A 329 -23.80 -4.25 20.95
CA GLN A 329 -25.21 -4.64 20.85
C GLN A 329 -26.03 -4.20 22.07
N GLU A 330 -25.50 -4.39 23.29
CA GLU A 330 -26.17 -3.96 24.52
C GLU A 330 -26.27 -2.43 24.62
N SER A 331 -25.26 -1.71 24.14
CA SER A 331 -25.28 -0.24 24.05
C SER A 331 -26.36 0.25 23.09
N LEU A 332 -26.46 -0.35 21.89
CA LEU A 332 -27.50 -0.01 20.92
C LEU A 332 -28.90 -0.22 21.50
N LYS A 333 -29.16 -1.37 22.14
CA LYS A 333 -30.45 -1.66 22.79
C LYS A 333 -30.78 -0.68 23.92
N ALA A 334 -29.79 -0.34 24.75
CA ALA A 334 -29.98 0.56 25.87
C ALA A 334 -30.28 2.00 25.42
N LEU A 335 -29.61 2.48 24.37
CA LEU A 335 -29.89 3.78 23.77
C LEU A 335 -31.30 3.78 23.16
N ASP A 336 -31.63 2.78 22.33
CA ASP A 336 -32.94 2.65 21.67
C ASP A 336 -34.11 2.65 22.67
N ALA A 337 -33.94 1.99 23.82
CA ALA A 337 -34.95 1.94 24.87
C ALA A 337 -35.22 3.29 25.58
N LEU A 338 -34.32 4.25 25.48
CA LEU A 338 -34.44 5.57 26.11
C LEU A 338 -34.97 6.65 25.17
N MET A 339 -35.02 6.35 23.87
CA MET A 339 -35.35 7.28 22.79
C MET A 339 -36.84 7.29 22.48
N ASP A 340 -37.32 8.41 21.96
CA ASP A 340 -38.56 8.45 21.17
C ASP A 340 -38.23 8.07 19.72
N PRO A 341 -38.78 6.97 19.18
CA PRO A 341 -38.45 6.47 17.86
C PRO A 341 -38.68 7.42 16.68
N ALA A 342 -39.57 8.40 16.83
CA ALA A 342 -39.92 9.35 15.77
C ALA A 342 -39.27 10.72 15.97
N GLU A 343 -38.81 11.04 17.18
CA GLU A 343 -38.28 12.36 17.51
C GLU A 343 -36.76 12.39 17.61
N ASP A 344 -36.09 11.32 18.04
CA ASP A 344 -34.67 11.33 18.41
C ASP A 344 -33.73 10.77 17.34
N LEU A 345 -32.46 11.18 17.41
CA LEU A 345 -31.37 10.69 16.56
C LEU A 345 -30.48 9.68 17.28
N LEU A 346 -30.24 8.53 16.65
CA LEU A 346 -29.13 7.64 17.02
C LEU A 346 -27.94 7.92 16.10
N LEU A 347 -26.87 8.48 16.65
CA LEU A 347 -25.61 8.69 15.94
C LEU A 347 -24.59 7.64 16.41
N VAL A 348 -24.02 6.87 15.47
CA VAL A 348 -23.01 5.85 15.76
C VAL A 348 -21.76 6.13 14.98
N HIS A 349 -20.61 6.09 15.64
CA HIS A 349 -19.29 6.24 15.05
C HIS A 349 -18.44 5.01 15.36
N PHE A 350 -18.14 4.23 14.33
CA PHE A 350 -17.15 3.16 14.40
C PHE A 350 -15.82 3.68 13.85
N VAL A 351 -14.73 3.40 14.56
CA VAL A 351 -13.38 3.59 14.06
C VAL A 351 -12.53 2.37 14.40
N SER A 352 -11.90 1.77 13.39
CA SER A 352 -11.06 0.59 13.57
C SER A 352 -10.22 0.30 12.31
N HIS A 353 -9.36 -0.71 12.38
CA HIS A 353 -8.96 -1.44 11.19
C HIS A 353 -10.14 -2.17 10.56
N GLY A 354 -10.08 -2.33 9.23
CA GLY A 354 -11.08 -3.04 8.45
C GLY A 354 -10.45 -4.15 7.62
N ALA A 355 -11.10 -5.31 7.57
CA ALA A 355 -10.71 -6.41 6.71
C ALA A 355 -11.32 -6.24 5.30
N MET A 356 -10.74 -6.91 4.29
CA MET A 356 -11.19 -6.83 2.89
C MET A 356 -12.67 -7.21 2.67
N ASN A 357 -13.28 -7.95 3.59
CA ASN A 357 -14.71 -8.30 3.54
C ASN A 357 -15.61 -7.26 4.23
N GLY A 358 -15.05 -6.12 4.66
CA GLY A 358 -15.74 -5.06 5.38
C GLY A 358 -15.89 -5.31 6.88
N GLU A 359 -15.38 -6.39 7.45
CA GLU A 359 -15.40 -6.59 8.91
C GLU A 359 -14.58 -5.52 9.63
N LEU A 360 -15.09 -5.07 10.78
CA LEU A 360 -14.37 -4.18 11.68
C LEU A 360 -13.63 -5.00 12.72
N VAL A 361 -12.32 -4.79 12.82
CA VAL A 361 -11.47 -5.47 13.80
C VAL A 361 -11.84 -4.99 15.19
N LEU A 362 -11.99 -5.92 16.13
CA LEU A 362 -12.29 -5.61 17.54
C LEU A 362 -11.22 -6.18 18.48
N ASP A 363 -10.03 -6.53 17.98
CA ASP A 363 -9.01 -7.18 18.79
C ASP A 363 -8.42 -6.24 19.85
N THR A 364 -7.72 -6.82 20.82
CA THR A 364 -6.88 -6.08 21.76
C THR A 364 -5.56 -6.82 21.97
N HIS A 365 -4.51 -6.10 22.38
CA HIS A 365 -3.11 -6.57 22.47
C HIS A 365 -2.89 -7.96 23.10
N ASN A 366 -3.79 -8.44 23.97
CA ASN A 366 -3.68 -9.73 24.64
C ASN A 366 -5.00 -10.51 24.73
N LEU A 367 -6.02 -10.15 23.96
CA LEU A 367 -7.28 -10.88 23.90
C LEU A 367 -7.84 -10.77 22.48
N GLN A 368 -7.93 -11.91 21.82
CA GLN A 368 -8.58 -11.99 20.52
C GLN A 368 -10.10 -11.92 20.71
N LEU A 369 -10.74 -11.03 19.97
CA LEU A 369 -12.17 -10.80 20.01
C LEU A 369 -12.77 -11.04 18.63
N ASN A 370 -14.07 -11.33 18.59
CA ASN A 370 -14.74 -11.52 17.31
C ASN A 370 -14.94 -10.16 16.62
N ASN A 371 -14.49 -10.06 15.38
CA ASN A 371 -14.75 -8.91 14.51
C ASN A 371 -16.25 -8.63 14.38
N LEU A 372 -16.59 -7.36 14.16
CA LEU A 372 -17.96 -6.96 13.86
C LEU A 372 -18.20 -7.02 12.35
N SER A 373 -19.10 -7.90 11.94
CA SER A 373 -19.44 -8.08 10.52
C SER A 373 -20.46 -7.06 10.02
N VAL A 374 -20.46 -6.85 8.70
CA VAL A 374 -21.47 -6.03 8.00
C VAL A 374 -22.88 -6.58 8.24
N ASP A 375 -23.04 -7.91 8.26
CA ASP A 375 -24.32 -8.58 8.51
C ASP A 375 -24.83 -8.38 9.93
N ASP A 376 -23.93 -8.40 10.93
CA ASP A 376 -24.27 -8.04 12.30
C ASP A 376 -24.81 -6.61 12.38
N GLY A 377 -24.05 -5.66 11.81
CA GLY A 377 -24.47 -4.26 11.76
C GLY A 377 -25.84 -4.10 11.13
N LYS A 378 -26.05 -4.70 9.95
CA LYS A 378 -27.32 -4.67 9.23
C LYS A 378 -28.46 -5.24 10.06
N SER A 379 -28.27 -6.39 10.68
CA SER A 379 -29.25 -7.03 11.55
C SER A 379 -29.61 -6.14 12.74
N TRP A 380 -28.61 -5.60 13.43
CA TRP A 380 -28.81 -4.81 14.63
C TRP A 380 -29.52 -3.49 14.32
N PHE A 381 -29.01 -2.69 13.38
CA PHE A 381 -29.60 -1.39 13.05
C PHE A 381 -31.03 -1.48 12.50
N ASN A 382 -31.35 -2.55 11.77
CA ASN A 382 -32.71 -2.77 11.24
C ASN A 382 -33.68 -3.29 12.31
N SER A 383 -33.17 -3.79 13.45
CA SER A 383 -33.99 -4.30 14.55
C SER A 383 -34.37 -3.23 15.58
N LEU A 384 -33.73 -2.06 15.54
CA LEU A 384 -33.99 -0.96 16.49
C LEU A 384 -35.34 -0.29 16.22
N ALA A 385 -35.98 0.20 17.28
CA ALA A 385 -37.22 0.96 17.15
C ALA A 385 -36.97 2.36 16.57
N VAL A 386 -35.87 3.01 16.94
CA VAL A 386 -35.48 4.34 16.45
C VAL A 386 -35.41 4.38 14.93
N LYS A 387 -36.16 5.31 14.34
CA LYS A 387 -36.22 5.48 12.89
C LYS A 387 -35.00 6.20 12.35
N HIS A 388 -34.60 7.27 13.03
CA HIS A 388 -33.57 8.17 12.52
C HIS A 388 -32.19 7.76 13.02
N GLN A 389 -31.35 7.34 12.09
CA GLN A 389 -30.05 6.74 12.38
C GLN A 389 -28.97 7.40 11.52
N TRP A 390 -27.83 7.72 12.11
CA TRP A 390 -26.66 8.22 11.42
C TRP A 390 -25.45 7.38 11.80
N VAL A 391 -24.96 6.58 10.86
CA VAL A 391 -23.83 5.67 11.07
C VAL A 391 -22.61 6.18 10.32
N VAL A 392 -21.49 6.30 11.01
CA VAL A 392 -20.19 6.64 10.43
C VAL A 392 -19.25 5.47 10.67
N VAL A 393 -18.64 4.96 9.61
CA VAL A 393 -17.70 3.82 9.65
C VAL A 393 -16.35 4.27 9.10
N SER A 394 -15.40 4.53 10.00
CA SER A 394 -14.03 4.93 9.68
C SER A 394 -13.11 3.71 9.76
N ALA A 395 -12.96 2.99 8.64
CA ALA A 395 -12.09 1.81 8.52
C ALA A 395 -11.72 1.53 7.06
N CYS A 396 -10.69 0.71 6.82
CA CYS A 396 -10.41 0.16 5.49
C CYS A 396 -11.60 -0.65 4.98
N TYR A 397 -11.87 -0.63 3.67
CA TYR A 397 -12.96 -1.39 3.03
C TYR A 397 -14.36 -1.07 3.58
N SER A 398 -14.52 0.06 4.27
CA SER A 398 -15.77 0.43 4.97
C SER A 398 -16.95 0.70 4.03
N GLY A 399 -16.73 0.83 2.72
CA GLY A 399 -17.77 0.98 1.70
C GLY A 399 -18.82 -0.15 1.72
N HIS A 400 -18.45 -1.35 2.18
CA HIS A 400 -19.39 -2.46 2.34
C HIS A 400 -20.55 -2.14 3.29
N TRP A 401 -20.32 -1.26 4.27
CA TRP A 401 -21.36 -0.82 5.21
C TRP A 401 -22.35 0.16 4.59
N VAL A 402 -21.93 0.95 3.60
CA VAL A 402 -22.79 1.95 2.94
C VAL A 402 -23.93 1.29 2.20
N GLU A 403 -23.61 0.31 1.35
CA GLU A 403 -24.62 -0.45 0.61
C GLU A 403 -25.51 -1.26 1.56
N ALA A 404 -24.92 -1.96 2.52
CA ALA A 404 -25.64 -2.85 3.42
C ALA A 404 -26.64 -2.12 4.34
N LEU A 405 -26.31 -0.89 4.75
CA LEU A 405 -27.11 -0.10 5.68
C LEU A 405 -27.97 0.98 4.99
N ALA A 406 -27.90 1.18 3.67
CA ALA A 406 -28.71 2.19 3.00
C ALA A 406 -30.22 2.03 3.28
N ALA A 407 -30.87 3.08 3.80
CA ALA A 407 -32.29 3.09 4.11
C ALA A 407 -32.87 4.53 4.02
N PRO A 408 -34.19 4.70 3.79
CA PRO A 408 -34.80 6.02 3.65
C PRO A 408 -34.63 6.94 4.86
N ASP A 409 -34.55 6.36 6.06
CA ASP A 409 -34.46 7.07 7.35
C ASP A 409 -33.04 7.01 7.95
N ARG A 410 -32.03 6.64 7.16
CA ARG A 410 -30.64 6.48 7.62
C ARG A 410 -29.64 7.29 6.81
N VAL A 411 -28.64 7.82 7.49
CA VAL A 411 -27.39 8.30 6.90
C VAL A 411 -26.27 7.32 7.21
N VAL A 412 -25.46 6.98 6.21
CA VAL A 412 -24.30 6.10 6.36
C VAL A 412 -23.12 6.75 5.66
N PHE A 413 -22.02 6.98 6.38
CA PHE A 413 -20.76 7.47 5.83
C PHE A 413 -19.67 6.42 6.03
N SER A 414 -18.81 6.24 5.03
CA SER A 414 -17.61 5.42 5.11
C SER A 414 -16.36 6.22 4.77
N SER A 415 -15.24 5.88 5.40
CA SER A 415 -13.94 6.50 5.11
C SER A 415 -13.28 5.96 3.84
N ALA A 416 -13.72 4.82 3.32
CA ALA A 416 -13.16 4.20 2.13
C ALA A 416 -14.22 3.48 1.27
N ALA A 417 -13.88 3.23 0.01
CA ALA A 417 -14.62 2.33 -0.88
C ALA A 417 -14.39 0.85 -0.52
N THR A 418 -15.18 -0.04 -1.11
CA THR A 418 -15.19 -1.50 -0.82
C THR A 418 -13.87 -2.20 -1.14
N ASP A 419 -13.06 -1.64 -2.03
CA ASP A 419 -11.80 -2.19 -2.54
C ASP A 419 -10.58 -1.34 -2.16
N ARG A 420 -10.75 -0.38 -1.23
CA ARG A 420 -9.73 0.61 -0.86
C ARG A 420 -9.42 0.59 0.63
N THR A 421 -8.19 0.95 0.97
CA THR A 421 -7.77 1.21 2.36
C THR A 421 -8.09 2.66 2.76
N SER A 422 -8.10 2.93 4.07
CA SER A 422 -8.19 4.30 4.62
C SER A 422 -6.91 4.65 5.38
N PHE A 423 -6.59 5.94 5.49
CA PHE A 423 -5.30 6.42 5.99
C PHE A 423 -5.37 7.14 7.35
N GLY A 424 -4.19 7.27 7.99
CA GLY A 424 -4.03 7.90 9.30
C GLY A 424 -4.28 6.97 10.50
N CYS A 425 -4.13 5.65 10.31
CA CYS A 425 -4.40 4.64 11.34
C CYS A 425 -3.14 4.21 12.14
N GLY A 426 -2.00 4.88 11.99
CA GLY A 426 -0.76 4.53 12.70
C GLY A 426 -0.69 5.09 14.12
N ASP A 427 0.14 4.48 14.97
CA ASP A 427 0.35 4.90 16.37
C ASP A 427 0.82 6.36 16.52
N ASP A 428 1.56 6.88 15.54
CA ASP A 428 2.05 8.27 15.51
C ASP A 428 0.96 9.27 15.06
N SER A 429 -0.19 8.79 14.59
CA SER A 429 -1.31 9.63 14.16
C SER A 429 -2.20 10.02 15.35
N GLU A 430 -2.62 11.28 15.41
CA GLU A 430 -3.60 11.71 16.42
C GLU A 430 -5.01 11.14 16.17
N ARG A 431 -5.35 10.87 14.90
CA ARG A 431 -6.64 10.34 14.40
C ARG A 431 -6.54 10.03 12.90
N THR A 432 -7.51 9.27 12.39
CA THR A 432 -7.70 9.00 10.96
C THR A 432 -7.94 10.28 10.18
N TRP A 433 -7.51 10.29 8.91
CA TRP A 433 -7.67 11.46 8.05
C TRP A 433 -9.15 11.76 7.78
N PHE A 434 -9.97 10.73 7.64
CA PHE A 434 -11.40 10.88 7.44
C PHE A 434 -12.08 11.58 8.62
N SER A 435 -11.84 11.15 9.86
CA SER A 435 -12.44 11.82 11.03
C SER A 435 -11.89 13.23 11.24
N LYS A 436 -10.61 13.47 10.93
CA LYS A 436 -10.04 14.83 10.91
C LYS A 436 -10.79 15.73 9.92
N ALA A 437 -11.12 15.23 8.74
CA ALA A 437 -11.86 15.97 7.71
C ALA A 437 -13.33 16.18 8.09
N LEU A 438 -13.99 15.12 8.59
CA LEU A 438 -15.42 15.11 8.91
C LEU A 438 -15.74 15.98 10.13
N TYR A 439 -15.10 15.73 11.28
CA TYR A 439 -15.39 16.45 12.53
C TYR A 439 -14.49 17.67 12.77
N GLY A 440 -13.66 18.03 11.78
CA GLY A 440 -12.77 19.19 11.82
C GLY A 440 -13.48 20.52 11.58
N GLU A 441 -12.77 21.48 10.99
CA GLU A 441 -13.29 22.81 10.71
C GLU A 441 -14.47 22.76 9.72
N GLY A 442 -15.59 23.40 10.07
CA GLY A 442 -16.80 23.41 9.24
C GLY A 442 -17.87 22.39 9.62
N MET A 443 -17.61 21.47 10.56
CA MET A 443 -18.63 20.55 11.09
C MET A 443 -19.87 21.30 11.59
N SER A 444 -19.71 22.37 12.39
CA SER A 444 -20.83 23.13 12.93
C SER A 444 -21.75 23.72 11.86
N ALA A 445 -21.18 24.11 10.70
CA ALA A 445 -21.95 24.61 9.57
C ALA A 445 -22.57 23.48 8.73
N GLY A 446 -21.82 22.37 8.57
CA GLY A 446 -22.22 21.24 7.74
C GLY A 446 -23.24 20.30 8.39
N ILE A 447 -23.30 20.21 9.73
CA ILE A 447 -24.10 19.18 10.40
C ILE A 447 -25.60 19.20 10.05
N ASN A 448 -26.14 20.34 9.61
CA ASN A 448 -27.54 20.50 9.17
C ASN A 448 -27.80 19.99 7.74
N ASP A 449 -26.74 19.79 6.95
CA ASP A 449 -26.79 19.21 5.60
C ASP A 449 -25.77 18.07 5.53
N PRO A 450 -26.16 16.84 5.92
CA PRO A 450 -25.29 15.67 5.88
C PRO A 450 -24.63 15.48 4.50
N ASP A 451 -25.36 15.83 3.44
CA ASP A 451 -24.92 15.58 2.08
C ASP A 451 -23.77 16.52 1.69
N ALA A 452 -23.94 17.81 1.96
CA ALA A 452 -22.90 18.82 1.78
C ALA A 452 -21.72 18.63 2.74
N TRP A 453 -21.98 18.24 3.99
CA TRP A 453 -20.95 17.98 4.99
C TRP A 453 -20.02 16.86 4.57
N PHE A 454 -20.59 15.74 4.09
CA PHE A 454 -19.79 14.63 3.59
C PHE A 454 -18.96 15.03 2.36
N SER A 455 -19.56 15.74 1.39
CA SER A 455 -18.83 16.19 0.20
C SER A 455 -17.65 17.11 0.55
N ALA A 456 -17.81 17.98 1.56
CA ALA A 456 -16.71 18.80 2.05
C ALA A 456 -15.62 17.97 2.74
N ALA A 457 -15.99 16.93 3.50
CA ALA A 457 -15.04 16.02 4.13
C ALA A 457 -14.28 15.19 3.09
N GLN A 458 -14.97 14.64 2.09
CA GLN A 458 -14.36 13.90 0.98
C GLN A 458 -13.33 14.75 0.22
N ALA A 459 -13.68 16.00 -0.12
CA ALA A 459 -12.76 16.91 -0.79
C ALA A 459 -11.52 17.25 0.05
N LYS A 460 -11.63 17.25 1.39
CA LYS A 460 -10.46 17.42 2.27
C LYS A 460 -9.60 16.16 2.33
N VAL A 461 -10.21 14.98 2.36
CA VAL A 461 -9.47 13.71 2.32
C VAL A 461 -8.66 13.62 1.04
N SER A 462 -9.27 13.88 -0.12
CA SER A 462 -8.55 13.87 -1.40
C SER A 462 -7.36 14.83 -1.42
N ARG A 463 -7.49 16.04 -0.85
CA ARG A 463 -6.35 16.96 -0.73
C ARG A 463 -5.25 16.42 0.19
N MET A 464 -5.60 15.80 1.31
CA MET A 464 -4.60 15.18 2.20
C MET A 464 -3.88 14.01 1.52
N GLU A 465 -4.58 13.28 0.65
CA GLU A 465 -3.98 12.21 -0.15
C GLU A 465 -3.07 12.78 -1.26
N ASP A 466 -3.50 13.84 -1.94
CA ASP A 466 -2.69 14.57 -2.94
C ASP A 466 -1.39 15.10 -2.32
N ASP A 467 -1.47 15.72 -1.15
CA ASP A 467 -0.33 16.28 -0.42
C ASP A 467 0.67 15.20 0.04
N GLN A 468 0.26 13.92 0.01
CA GLN A 468 1.10 12.77 0.35
C GLN A 468 1.56 11.98 -0.89
N GLY A 469 1.20 12.46 -2.08
CA GLY A 469 1.64 11.87 -3.35
C GLY A 469 0.86 10.63 -3.78
N PHE A 470 -0.33 10.38 -3.24
CA PHE A 470 -1.14 9.24 -3.66
C PHE A 470 -1.80 9.47 -5.02
N GLU A 471 -1.64 8.50 -5.92
CA GLU A 471 -2.30 8.49 -7.22
C GLU A 471 -3.80 8.20 -7.08
N GLU A 472 -4.61 8.56 -8.09
CA GLU A 472 -6.07 8.44 -8.02
C GLU A 472 -6.55 7.02 -7.66
N HIS A 473 -5.86 6.01 -8.18
CA HIS A 473 -6.16 4.61 -7.92
C HIS A 473 -5.71 4.11 -6.54
N GLU A 474 -4.99 4.90 -5.75
CA GLU A 474 -4.56 4.54 -4.39
C GLU A 474 -5.43 5.20 -3.32
N ARG A 475 -6.26 6.17 -3.71
CA ARG A 475 -7.10 6.96 -2.81
C ARG A 475 -8.14 6.11 -2.09
N SER A 476 -8.50 6.54 -0.89
CA SER A 476 -9.48 5.86 -0.05
C SER A 476 -10.89 5.89 -0.65
N LEU A 477 -11.24 6.95 -1.39
CA LEU A 477 -12.57 7.17 -2.00
C LEU A 477 -13.72 7.01 -0.99
N PRO A 478 -13.85 7.90 0.01
CA PRO A 478 -14.95 7.86 0.98
C PRO A 478 -16.32 7.76 0.30
N GLN A 479 -17.24 6.96 0.84
CA GLN A 479 -18.60 6.79 0.28
C GLN A 479 -19.71 7.19 1.26
N LYS A 480 -20.91 7.47 0.74
CA LYS A 480 -22.09 7.80 1.55
C LYS A 480 -23.39 7.21 1.00
N ALA A 481 -24.35 7.01 1.89
CA ALA A 481 -25.77 6.84 1.58
C ALA A 481 -26.57 7.79 2.48
N VAL A 482 -27.43 8.62 1.88
CA VAL A 482 -28.21 9.62 2.61
C VAL A 482 -29.69 9.43 2.29
N GLY A 483 -30.46 9.00 3.29
CA GLY A 483 -31.88 8.74 3.17
C GLY A 483 -32.71 10.02 3.00
N ASN A 484 -33.60 10.02 2.01
CA ASN A 484 -34.47 11.17 1.73
C ASN A 484 -35.45 11.50 2.87
N ASN A 485 -35.95 10.50 3.60
CA ASN A 485 -36.83 10.75 4.74
C ASN A 485 -36.03 11.33 5.91
N PHE A 486 -34.82 10.81 6.15
CA PHE A 486 -33.91 11.36 7.14
C PHE A 486 -33.63 12.83 6.87
N LEU A 487 -33.25 13.20 5.65
CA LEU A 487 -32.94 14.60 5.31
C LEU A 487 -34.12 15.53 5.57
N ARG A 488 -35.33 15.16 5.13
CA ARG A 488 -36.53 15.97 5.37
C ARG A 488 -36.82 16.15 6.85
N TRP A 489 -36.68 15.08 7.64
CA TRP A 489 -36.87 15.14 9.09
C TRP A 489 -35.79 16.00 9.76
N TRP A 490 -34.52 15.80 9.41
CA TRP A 490 -33.39 16.49 10.03
C TRP A 490 -33.43 18.00 9.76
N GLN A 491 -33.83 18.39 8.55
CA GLN A 491 -33.96 19.80 8.13
C GLN A 491 -35.33 20.41 8.49
N SER A 492 -36.25 19.65 9.10
CA SER A 492 -37.55 20.18 9.52
C SER A 492 -37.42 21.11 10.72
N ASN A 493 -38.23 22.17 10.72
CA ASN A 493 -38.34 23.12 11.82
C ASN A 493 -39.27 22.63 12.96
N ASP A 494 -39.77 21.39 12.88
CA ASP A 494 -40.81 20.87 13.77
C ASP A 494 -40.30 20.60 15.20
N THR A 495 -39.01 20.34 15.36
CA THR A 495 -38.34 20.22 16.66
C THR A 495 -36.95 20.87 16.59
N ALA A 496 -36.61 21.67 17.59
CA ALA A 496 -35.31 22.33 17.65
C ALA A 496 -34.24 21.31 18.04
N VAL A 497 -33.26 21.06 17.16
CA VAL A 497 -31.98 20.50 17.59
C VAL A 497 -31.35 21.57 18.50
N LEU A 498 -31.07 21.22 19.76
CA LEU A 498 -30.30 22.09 20.65
C LEU A 498 -28.84 22.11 20.17
N ILE A 499 -28.60 22.87 19.10
CA ILE A 499 -27.25 23.20 18.64
C ILE A 499 -26.75 24.28 19.60
N LYS A 500 -25.66 23.98 20.33
CA LYS A 500 -24.98 25.00 21.12
C LYS A 500 -24.41 26.05 20.15
N PRO A 501 -24.60 27.36 20.41
CA PRO A 501 -24.18 28.43 19.51
C PRO A 501 -22.67 28.46 19.27
#